data_AF-A0A961CIY3-F1
#
_entry.id   AF-A0A961CIY3-F1
#
_cell.length_a   1.000
_cell.length_b   1.000
_cell.length_c   1.000
_cell.angle_alpha   90.00
_cell.angle_beta   90.00
_cell.angle_gamma   90.00
#
_symmetry.space_group_name_H-M   'P 1'
#
loop_
_entity.id
_entity.type
_entity.pdbx_description
1 polymer ?
#
loop_
_entity_poly.entity_id
_entity_poly.type
_entity_poly.pdbx_seq_one_letter_code
_entity_poly.pdbx_strand_id
1 'polypeptide(L)' 'SEDLAETKVTIPAMFLTGSADPVVMMTPASVMDGWVTDLRASHSIEGAGHWVQQERPDEVNAALVAFLDSLDLS' A
#
# COMPACT_ATOMS: atom_id res chain seq x y z
N SER A 1 16.93 15.14 10.11
CA SER A 1 16.97 13.77 10.64
C SER A 1 17.77 12.93 9.67
N GLU A 2 19.10 12.99 9.76
CA GLU A 2 19.98 12.16 8.92
C GLU A 2 19.78 10.66 9.21
N ASP A 3 19.28 10.32 10.40
CA ASP A 3 19.13 8.94 10.88
C ASP A 3 18.06 8.10 10.14
N LEU A 4 17.17 8.71 9.35
CA LEU A 4 16.09 7.97 8.66
C LEU A 4 16.31 7.80 7.16
N ALA A 5 17.30 8.48 6.57
CA ALA A 5 17.46 8.55 5.11
C ALA A 5 17.68 7.16 4.45
N GLU A 6 18.28 6.22 5.18
CA GLU A 6 18.54 4.85 4.70
C GLU A 6 17.72 3.78 5.44
N THR A 7 16.81 4.19 6.32
CA THR A 7 15.98 3.23 7.08
C THR A 7 14.94 2.59 6.17
N LYS A 8 14.93 1.25 6.15
CA LYS A 8 13.98 0.45 5.37
C LYS A 8 12.75 0.09 6.21
N VAL A 9 11.61 -0.08 5.54
CA VAL A 9 10.41 -0.69 6.14
C VAL A 9 10.57 -2.20 6.08
N THR A 10 10.85 -2.82 7.22
CA THR A 10 11.15 -4.25 7.33
C THR A 10 10.03 -5.08 7.93
N ILE A 11 8.96 -4.43 8.38
CA ILE A 11 7.77 -5.07 8.94
C ILE A 11 6.76 -5.42 7.84
N PRO A 12 5.79 -6.32 8.12
CA PRO A 12 4.72 -6.64 7.17
C PRO A 12 4.01 -5.38 6.68
N ALA A 13 3.93 -5.20 5.37
CA ALA A 13 3.32 -4.03 4.75
C ALA A 13 2.39 -4.42 3.59
N MET A 14 1.43 -3.53 3.33
CA MET A 14 0.54 -3.58 2.15
C MET A 14 0.53 -2.21 1.48
N PHE A 15 0.53 -2.21 0.14
CA PHE A 15 0.24 -1.05 -0.67
C PHE A 15 -1.16 -1.15 -1.27
N LEU A 16 -1.92 -0.06 -1.24
CA LEU A 16 -3.26 0.00 -1.80
C LEU A 16 -3.49 1.38 -2.42
N THR A 17 -3.95 1.41 -3.66
CA THR A 17 -4.21 2.64 -4.41
C THR A 17 -5.44 2.51 -5.29
N GLY A 18 -5.96 3.62 -5.80
CA GLY A 18 -6.93 3.62 -6.91
C GLY A 18 -6.26 3.55 -8.28
N SER A 19 -6.88 2.89 -9.26
CA SER A 19 -6.33 2.79 -10.63
C SER A 19 -6.41 4.09 -11.43
N ALA A 20 -7.23 5.04 -10.98
CA ALA A 20 -7.36 6.38 -11.55
C ALA A 20 -6.61 7.46 -10.73
N ASP A 21 -5.79 7.08 -9.74
CA ASP A 21 -4.95 8.04 -9.01
C ASP A 21 -3.83 8.58 -9.93
N PRO A 22 -3.78 9.89 -10.22
CA PRO A 22 -2.73 10.47 -11.05
C PRO A 22 -1.32 10.28 -10.47
N VAL A 23 -1.18 10.11 -9.15
CA VAL A 23 0.12 9.88 -8.51
C VAL A 23 0.71 8.54 -8.93
N VAL A 24 -0.10 7.49 -9.08
CA VAL A 24 0.38 6.17 -9.54
C VAL A 24 0.94 6.25 -10.96
N MET A 25 0.37 7.13 -11.79
CA MET A 25 0.84 7.37 -13.16
C MET A 25 2.18 8.11 -13.20
N MET A 26 2.48 8.91 -12.18
CA MET A 26 3.73 9.68 -12.07
C MET A 26 4.82 8.91 -11.32
N THR A 27 4.42 8.15 -10.30
CA THR A 27 5.27 7.44 -9.36
C THR A 27 4.73 6.01 -9.21
N PRO A 28 5.26 5.05 -9.98
CA PRO A 28 4.79 3.67 -9.91
C PRO A 28 5.15 3.03 -8.56
N ALA A 29 4.38 2.03 -8.13
CA ALA A 29 4.61 1.34 -6.86
C ALA A 29 6.03 0.71 -6.74
N SER A 30 6.69 0.43 -7.86
CA SER A 30 8.07 -0.11 -7.90
C SER A 30 9.12 0.83 -7.29
N VAL A 31 8.81 2.10 -7.02
CA VAL A 31 9.72 2.97 -6.26
C VAL A 31 9.94 2.48 -4.83
N MET A 32 9.06 1.62 -4.31
CA MET A 32 9.22 0.97 -3.00
C MET A 32 10.21 -0.20 -3.04
N ASP A 33 10.60 -0.68 -4.22
CA ASP A 33 11.50 -1.82 -4.37
C ASP A 33 12.83 -1.55 -3.64
N GLY A 34 13.20 -2.47 -2.74
CA GLY A 34 14.41 -2.34 -1.92
C GLY A 34 14.28 -1.46 -0.68
N TRP A 35 13.19 -0.67 -0.56
CA TRP A 35 12.86 0.16 0.61
C TRP A 35 11.84 -0.49 1.53
N VAL A 36 10.81 -1.14 0.96
CA VAL A 36 9.83 -1.94 1.70
C VAL A 36 10.15 -3.41 1.47
N THR A 37 10.81 -4.04 2.43
CA THR A 37 11.40 -5.39 2.24
C THR A 37 10.45 -6.53 2.61
N ASP A 38 9.32 -6.25 3.27
CA ASP A 38 8.24 -7.21 3.57
C ASP A 38 6.89 -6.67 3.05
N LEU A 39 6.84 -6.33 1.76
CA LEU A 39 5.60 -5.96 1.07
C LEU A 39 4.83 -7.24 0.69
N ARG A 40 3.76 -7.53 1.43
CA ARG A 40 3.00 -8.79 1.30
C ARG A 40 1.84 -8.70 0.32
N ALA A 41 1.34 -7.49 0.07
CA ALA A 41 0.22 -7.24 -0.81
C ALA A 41 0.33 -5.88 -1.50
N SER A 42 -0.13 -5.83 -2.76
CA SER A 42 -0.21 -4.61 -3.56
C SER A 42 -1.52 -4.63 -4.35
N HIS A 43 -2.40 -3.69 -4.06
CA HIS A 43 -3.75 -3.63 -4.63
C HIS A 43 -3.98 -2.33 -5.40
N SER A 44 -4.62 -2.45 -6.55
CA SER A 44 -5.18 -1.32 -7.30
C SER A 44 -6.69 -1.51 -7.38
N ILE A 45 -7.45 -0.56 -6.82
CA ILE A 45 -8.91 -0.58 -6.84
C ILE A 45 -9.38 0.13 -8.11
N GLU A 46 -10.09 -0.61 -8.95
CA GLU A 46 -10.49 -0.13 -10.27
C GLU A 46 -11.43 1.08 -10.20
N GLY A 47 -11.07 2.14 -10.95
CA GLY A 47 -11.88 3.35 -11.09
C GLY A 47 -11.94 4.25 -9.86
N ALA A 48 -11.14 3.99 -8.82
CA ALA A 48 -10.94 4.91 -7.70
C ALA A 48 -9.79 5.87 -8.00
N GLY A 49 -9.94 7.13 -7.59
CA GLY A 49 -8.91 8.17 -7.65
C GLY A 49 -8.05 8.21 -6.39
N HIS A 50 -7.61 9.43 -6.04
CA HIS A 50 -6.64 9.66 -4.97
C HIS A 50 -7.18 9.39 -3.56
N TRP A 51 -8.49 9.53 -3.35
CA TRP A 51 -9.12 9.36 -2.05
C TRP A 51 -9.82 8.00 -1.98
N VAL A 52 -9.06 6.94 -2.26
CA VAL A 52 -9.57 5.57 -2.44
C VAL A 52 -10.46 5.09 -1.29
N GLN A 53 -10.16 5.48 -0.05
CA GLN A 53 -10.95 5.18 1.16
C GLN A 53 -12.31 5.89 1.20
N GLN A 54 -12.46 7.06 0.57
CA GLN A 54 -13.74 7.75 0.46
C GLN A 54 -14.54 7.26 -0.76
N GLU A 55 -13.85 6.91 -1.84
CA GLU A 55 -14.48 6.52 -3.10
C GLU A 55 -14.93 5.05 -3.14
N ARG A 56 -14.20 4.16 -2.46
CA ARG A 56 -14.41 2.71 -2.42
C ARG A 56 -14.19 2.15 -1.01
N PRO A 57 -14.98 2.60 -0.01
CA PRO A 57 -14.75 2.24 1.39
C PRO A 57 -14.87 0.73 1.65
N ASP A 58 -15.79 0.05 0.98
CA ASP A 58 -16.03 -1.39 1.21
C ASP A 58 -14.84 -2.23 0.70
N GLU A 59 -14.32 -1.92 -0.49
CA GLU A 59 -13.15 -2.59 -1.05
C GLU A 59 -11.88 -2.31 -0.25
N VAL A 60 -11.69 -1.07 0.22
CA VAL A 60 -10.58 -0.72 1.10
C VAL A 60 -10.66 -1.48 2.41
N ASN A 61 -11.83 -1.52 3.05
CA ASN A 61 -12.03 -2.24 4.30
C ASN A 61 -11.78 -3.75 4.13
N ALA A 62 -12.29 -4.34 3.05
CA ALA A 62 -12.07 -5.75 2.75
C ALA A 62 -10.58 -6.08 2.58
N ALA A 63 -9.83 -5.23 1.86
CA ALA A 63 -8.38 -5.42 1.70
C ALA A 63 -7.62 -5.27 3.02
N LEU A 64 -7.98 -4.28 3.85
CA LEU A 64 -7.38 -4.09 5.17
C LEU A 64 -7.62 -5.30 6.09
N VAL A 65 -8.86 -5.79 6.17
CA VAL A 65 -9.19 -6.96 6.99
C VAL A 65 -8.43 -8.20 6.50
N ALA A 66 -8.44 -8.45 5.19
CA ALA A 66 -7.70 -9.59 4.62
C ALA A 66 -6.18 -9.52 4.89
N PHE A 67 -5.59 -8.32 4.82
CA PHE A 67 -4.18 -8.14 5.19
C PHE A 67 -3.95 -8.44 6.67
N LEU A 68 -4.77 -7.89 7.56
CA LEU A 68 -4.64 -8.11 9.01
C LEU A 68 -4.80 -9.59 9.38
N ASP A 69 -5.77 -10.29 8.77
CA ASP A 69 -5.98 -11.73 8.98
C ASP A 69 -4.82 -12.59 8.48
N SER A 70 -4.00 -12.07 7.56
CA SER A 70 -2.79 -12.74 7.06
C SER A 70 -1.58 -12.58 7.97
N LEU A 71 -1.64 -11.69 8.96
CA LEU A 71 -0.52 -11.44 9.87
C LEU A 71 -0.47 -12.52 10.94
N ASP A 72 0.70 -13.14 11.09
CA ASP A 72 0.98 -13.97 12.25
C ASP A 72 1.20 -13.07 13.47
N LEU A 73 0.43 -13.30 14.53
CA LEU A 73 0.49 -12.52 15.78
C LEU A 73 1.31 -13.24 16.87
N SER A 74 2.01 -14.32 16.52
CA SER A 74 2.79 -15.15 17.44
C SER A 74 4.06 -14.47 17.97
#